data_AF-A0A3E5B9K5-F1
#
_entry.id   AF-A0A3E5B9K5-F1
#
_cell.length_a   1.000
_cell.length_b   1.000
_cell.length_c   1.000
_cell.angle_alpha   90.00
_cell.angle_beta   90.00
_cell.angle_gamma   90.00
#
_symmetry.space_group_name_H-M   'P 1'
#
loop_
_entity.id
_entity.type
_entity.pdbx_description
1 polymer ?
#
loop_
_entity_poly.entity_id
_entity_poly.type
_entity_poly.pdbx_seq_one_letter_code
_entity_poly.pdbx_strand_id
1 'polypeptide(L)'
;MVLKHKYLHAYANLPAVPRGRLITGILIGLLFAFCFYAFLYVCREALRVLFFMTDDYDVLVLSDTTVNFLNYVFACIATILGQSLCFTYWFEVPFRKLGKYAPQMRAVINDQRSMNSYFLSWFSRLAYVFVLLIGSMMGGGIYVIRTFSGYQYVLILIIVVLFCHSWMNIRRLFNGKSFRWMLLSFVLLSALSLGLSRINLIDYKNINQIILSKNINYSYHLQLPEAACSERMNSESRRCATLWIAEDKNNPVDGEPVVFIKHAGKLETCQNEQISFDSLKEYFACWNQHILEDILYDPCVIYAHRNIKMGYINKIKRSLAELGVNRIQYAVLPPMREYDDRYYTYSAFPLVTGRYFADADAWQELQEELNSAKDVSELHISETGEIFVDNIKIESNDFINFIRQMIQTTPDYHIKYYISDNSSYAAYIFIVSNIMQAIYQIRNSYSLATYQQKYEELEWEEEKVIRRKYPYRVIEIPTGILP
;
A
#
# COMPACT_ATOMS: atom_id res chain seq x y z
N MET A 1 -1.60 39.29 -65.91
CA MET A 1 -1.18 37.87 -65.77
C MET A 1 -2.33 37.10 -65.13
N VAL A 2 -3.14 36.39 -65.93
CA VAL A 2 -4.36 35.73 -65.43
C VAL A 2 -3.97 34.35 -64.89
N LEU A 3 -4.07 34.16 -63.57
CA LEU A 3 -3.88 32.85 -62.95
C LEU A 3 -4.92 31.88 -63.50
N LYS A 4 -4.46 30.78 -64.12
CA LYS A 4 -5.34 29.73 -64.64
C LYS A 4 -6.32 29.25 -63.57
N HIS A 5 -7.60 29.23 -63.90
CA HIS A 5 -8.64 28.61 -63.08
C HIS A 5 -8.18 27.18 -62.70
N LYS A 6 -8.16 26.86 -61.39
CA LYS A 6 -7.59 25.63 -60.78
C LYS A 6 -6.08 25.61 -60.48
N TYR A 7 -5.38 26.75 -60.46
CA TYR A 7 -3.96 26.79 -60.02
C TYR A 7 -3.73 26.20 -58.62
N LEU A 8 -4.69 26.40 -57.70
CA LEU A 8 -4.69 25.82 -56.34
C LEU A 8 -5.21 24.36 -56.27
N HIS A 9 -5.77 23.82 -57.35
CA HIS A 9 -6.41 22.50 -57.38
C HIS A 9 -5.64 21.44 -58.20
N ALA A 10 -4.37 21.69 -58.52
CA ALA A 10 -3.54 20.82 -59.36
C ALA A 10 -2.99 19.55 -58.66
N TYR A 11 -3.64 19.04 -57.61
CA TYR A 11 -3.10 18.00 -56.73
C TYR A 11 -3.97 16.73 -56.70
N ALA A 12 -4.32 16.18 -57.87
CA ALA A 12 -5.26 15.06 -57.94
C ALA A 12 -4.61 13.67 -57.89
N ASN A 13 -3.35 13.49 -58.29
CA ASN A 13 -2.78 12.15 -58.45
C ASN A 13 -1.40 12.03 -57.76
N LEU A 14 -1.38 11.42 -56.58
CA LEU A 14 -0.16 10.88 -55.98
C LEU A 14 0.48 9.85 -56.94
N PRO A 15 1.82 9.78 -57.04
CA PRO A 15 2.48 8.71 -57.79
C PRO A 15 2.04 7.36 -57.23
N ALA A 16 1.62 6.45 -58.11
CA ALA A 16 1.12 5.14 -57.71
C ALA A 16 2.20 4.35 -56.95
N VAL A 17 1.94 4.06 -55.67
CA VAL A 17 2.83 3.23 -54.85
C VAL A 17 2.75 1.79 -55.37
N PRO A 18 3.89 1.12 -55.65
CA PRO A 18 3.88 -0.26 -56.11
C PRO A 18 3.14 -1.19 -55.13
N ARG A 19 2.34 -2.14 -55.64
CA ARG A 19 1.55 -3.07 -54.82
C ARG A 19 2.40 -3.84 -53.80
N GLY A 20 3.59 -4.31 -54.21
CA GLY A 20 4.52 -4.98 -53.31
C GLY A 20 4.96 -4.12 -52.13
N ARG A 21 5.19 -2.82 -52.37
CA ARG A 21 5.58 -1.86 -51.34
C ARG A 21 4.43 -1.55 -50.37
N LEU A 22 3.20 -1.55 -50.86
CA LEU A 22 2.02 -1.41 -50.02
C LEU A 22 1.94 -2.57 -49.02
N ILE A 23 2.07 -3.81 -49.52
CA ILE A 23 2.01 -5.02 -48.71
C ILE A 23 3.15 -5.08 -47.69
N THR A 24 4.39 -4.82 -48.11
CA THR A 24 5.54 -4.84 -47.19
C THR A 24 5.43 -3.78 -46.10
N GLY A 25 4.94 -2.57 -46.42
CA GLY A 25 4.70 -1.53 -45.41
C GLY A 25 3.67 -1.94 -44.36
N ILE A 26 2.58 -2.63 -44.78
CA ILE A 26 1.57 -3.16 -43.85
C ILE A 26 2.18 -4.21 -42.94
N LEU A 27 2.93 -5.16 -43.50
CA LEU A 27 3.59 -6.22 -42.73
C LEU A 27 4.57 -5.65 -41.70
N ILE A 28 5.39 -4.67 -42.09
CA ILE A 28 6.32 -3.98 -41.19
C ILE A 28 5.55 -3.27 -40.07
N GLY A 29 4.48 -2.54 -40.40
CA GLY A 29 3.66 -1.83 -39.42
C GLY A 29 2.96 -2.77 -38.43
N LEU A 30 2.42 -3.90 -38.90
CA LEU A 30 1.78 -4.90 -38.06
C LEU A 30 2.77 -5.62 -37.15
N LEU A 31 3.92 -6.03 -37.69
CA LEU A 31 4.98 -6.66 -36.91
C LEU A 31 5.48 -5.72 -35.81
N PHE A 32 5.73 -4.45 -36.17
CA PHE A 32 6.10 -3.43 -35.18
C PHE A 32 5.01 -3.24 -34.12
N ALA A 33 3.74 -3.11 -34.51
CA ALA A 33 2.65 -2.95 -33.56
C ALA A 33 2.56 -4.13 -32.58
N PHE A 34 2.74 -5.37 -33.06
CA PHE A 34 2.78 -6.55 -32.20
C PHE A 34 3.98 -6.52 -31.23
N CYS A 35 5.20 -6.32 -31.73
CA CYS A 35 6.41 -6.28 -30.90
C CYS A 35 6.35 -5.14 -29.87
N PHE A 36 5.86 -3.97 -30.27
CA PHE A 36 5.77 -2.80 -29.40
C PHE A 36 4.66 -2.96 -28.36
N TYR A 37 3.51 -3.56 -28.71
CA TYR A 37 2.49 -3.95 -27.75
C TYR A 37 3.05 -4.92 -26.70
N ALA A 38 3.78 -5.95 -27.14
CA ALA A 38 4.42 -6.91 -26.23
C ALA A 38 5.41 -6.22 -25.29
N PHE A 39 6.24 -5.31 -25.82
CA PHE A 39 7.15 -4.52 -25.02
C PHE A 39 6.43 -3.68 -23.95
N LEU A 40 5.38 -2.94 -24.32
CA LEU A 40 4.61 -2.14 -23.36
C LEU A 40 3.95 -3.01 -22.27
N TYR A 41 3.44 -4.19 -22.64
CA TYR A 41 2.87 -5.14 -21.69
C TYR A 41 3.93 -5.57 -20.66
N VAL A 42 5.10 -6.03 -21.13
CA VAL A 42 6.21 -6.45 -20.27
C VAL A 42 6.69 -5.30 -19.39
N CYS A 43 6.85 -4.10 -19.94
CA CYS A 43 7.25 -2.92 -19.16
C CYS A 43 6.25 -2.59 -18.06
N ARG A 44 4.92 -2.67 -18.31
CA ARG A 44 3.92 -2.44 -17.27
C ARG A 44 4.08 -3.43 -16.12
N GLU A 45 4.15 -4.72 -16.42
CA GLU A 45 4.29 -5.74 -15.38
C GLU A 45 5.62 -5.62 -14.63
N ALA A 46 6.72 -5.33 -15.33
CA ALA A 46 8.02 -5.07 -14.69
C ALA A 46 7.97 -3.86 -13.75
N LEU A 47 7.37 -2.75 -14.17
CA LEU A 47 7.21 -1.56 -13.33
C LEU A 47 6.26 -1.83 -12.14
N ARG A 48 5.19 -2.60 -12.36
CA ARG A 48 4.26 -2.99 -11.30
C ARG A 48 4.97 -3.79 -10.21
N VAL A 49 5.73 -4.81 -10.58
CA VAL A 49 6.47 -5.62 -9.61
C VAL A 49 7.62 -4.84 -8.98
N LEU A 50 8.38 -4.06 -9.75
CA LEU A 50 9.57 -3.39 -9.22
C LEU A 50 9.24 -2.23 -8.26
N PHE A 51 8.16 -1.48 -8.52
CA PHE A 51 7.82 -0.29 -7.75
C PHE A 51 6.60 -0.43 -6.83
N PHE A 52 5.75 -1.44 -7.06
CA PHE A 52 4.55 -1.67 -6.25
C PHE A 52 4.56 -3.02 -5.53
N MET A 53 5.68 -3.74 -5.50
CA MET A 53 5.86 -4.84 -4.56
C MET A 53 6.42 -4.28 -3.25
N THR A 54 5.73 -4.54 -2.14
CA THR A 54 6.21 -4.14 -0.81
C THR A 54 7.13 -5.20 -0.20
N ASP A 55 7.86 -4.82 0.86
CA ASP A 55 8.69 -5.75 1.64
C ASP A 55 7.87 -6.86 2.32
N ASP A 56 6.55 -6.69 2.44
CA ASP A 56 5.61 -7.68 2.98
C ASP A 56 5.01 -8.58 1.88
N TYR A 57 5.59 -8.55 0.68
CA TYR A 57 5.11 -9.28 -0.50
C TYR A 57 3.65 -8.95 -0.86
N ASP A 58 3.21 -7.72 -0.62
CA ASP A 58 1.98 -7.22 -1.22
C ASP A 58 2.28 -6.58 -2.58
N VAL A 59 1.31 -6.62 -3.48
CA VAL A 59 1.45 -6.09 -4.84
C VAL A 59 0.17 -5.43 -5.29
N LEU A 60 0.27 -4.40 -6.15
CA LEU A 60 -0.90 -3.80 -6.78
C LEU A 60 -1.68 -4.83 -7.62
N VAL A 61 -2.76 -5.37 -7.05
CA VAL A 61 -3.67 -6.30 -7.74
C VAL A 61 -4.62 -5.49 -8.63
N LEU A 62 -4.43 -5.59 -9.94
CA LEU A 62 -5.31 -4.98 -10.93
C LEU A 62 -6.49 -5.92 -11.22
N SER A 63 -7.70 -5.35 -11.27
CA SER A 63 -8.89 -6.10 -11.70
C SER A 63 -8.82 -6.48 -13.19
N ASP A 64 -9.49 -7.56 -13.57
CA ASP A 64 -9.55 -8.04 -14.96
C ASP A 64 -10.04 -6.95 -15.92
N THR A 65 -10.98 -6.10 -15.49
CA THR A 65 -11.49 -4.98 -16.29
C THR A 65 -10.43 -3.91 -16.51
N THR A 66 -9.68 -3.54 -15.45
CA THR A 66 -8.58 -2.58 -15.53
C THR A 66 -7.45 -3.10 -16.42
N VAL A 67 -7.08 -4.38 -16.29
CA VAL A 67 -6.02 -4.99 -17.12
C VAL A 67 -6.44 -4.99 -18.59
N ASN A 68 -7.66 -5.41 -18.89
CA ASN A 68 -8.18 -5.43 -20.27
C ASN A 68 -8.24 -4.01 -20.87
N PHE A 69 -8.63 -3.02 -20.09
CA PHE A 69 -8.64 -1.62 -20.53
C PHE A 69 -7.21 -1.12 -20.83
N LEU A 70 -6.23 -1.37 -19.96
CA LEU A 70 -4.85 -0.98 -20.20
C LEU A 70 -4.24 -1.69 -21.41
N ASN A 71 -4.52 -2.99 -21.57
CA ASN A 71 -4.11 -3.74 -22.77
C ASN A 71 -4.70 -3.12 -24.03
N TYR A 72 -5.96 -2.70 -24.00
CA TYR A 72 -6.60 -2.00 -25.11
C TYR A 72 -5.93 -0.65 -25.41
N VAL A 73 -5.61 0.14 -24.39
CA VAL A 73 -4.90 1.42 -24.56
C VAL A 73 -3.53 1.19 -25.20
N PHE A 74 -2.74 0.23 -24.71
CA PHE A 74 -1.43 -0.10 -25.28
C PHE A 74 -1.54 -0.63 -26.70
N ALA A 75 -2.55 -1.45 -27.00
CA ALA A 75 -2.80 -1.93 -28.35
C ALA A 75 -3.13 -0.77 -29.31
N CYS A 76 -3.94 0.21 -28.88
CA CYS A 76 -4.23 1.42 -29.66
C CYS A 76 -2.96 2.24 -29.93
N ILE A 77 -2.14 2.47 -28.92
CA ILE A 77 -0.87 3.20 -29.08
C ILE A 77 0.04 2.45 -30.07
N ALA A 78 0.19 1.15 -29.90
CA ALA A 78 1.07 0.34 -30.73
C ALA A 78 0.61 0.28 -32.19
N THR A 79 -0.70 0.16 -32.45
CA THR A 79 -1.24 0.16 -33.82
C THR A 79 -1.14 1.53 -34.48
N ILE A 80 -1.35 2.63 -33.76
CA ILE A 80 -1.16 4.00 -34.29
C ILE A 80 0.31 4.23 -34.67
N LEU A 81 1.26 3.84 -33.81
CA LEU A 81 2.69 3.96 -34.10
C LEU A 81 3.11 3.03 -35.25
N GLY A 82 2.58 1.81 -35.32
CA GLY A 82 2.77 0.89 -36.44
C GLY A 82 2.22 1.44 -37.76
N GLN A 83 1.07 2.11 -37.72
CA GLN A 83 0.50 2.82 -38.88
C GLN A 83 1.41 3.97 -39.32
N SER A 84 1.95 4.75 -38.39
CA SER A 84 2.90 5.83 -38.67
C SER A 84 4.17 5.31 -39.38
N LEU A 85 4.68 4.14 -38.97
CA LEU A 85 5.77 3.45 -39.68
C LEU A 85 5.36 2.95 -41.06
N CYS A 86 4.15 2.42 -41.21
CA CYS A 86 3.59 2.02 -42.50
C CYS A 86 3.53 3.21 -43.47
N PHE A 87 3.07 4.37 -43.01
CA PHE A 87 3.03 5.60 -43.80
C PHE A 87 4.42 6.11 -44.17
N THR A 88 5.35 6.14 -43.21
CA THR A 88 6.76 6.43 -43.48
C THR A 88 7.30 5.51 -44.57
N TYR A 89 6.99 4.21 -44.42
CA TYR A 89 7.09 3.11 -45.37
C TYR A 89 6.78 3.51 -46.82
N TRP A 90 5.51 3.84 -47.01
CA TRP A 90 4.90 4.09 -48.31
C TRP A 90 5.38 5.37 -48.96
N PHE A 91 5.63 6.42 -48.16
CA PHE A 91 5.99 7.74 -48.67
C PHE A 91 7.50 7.95 -48.86
N GLU A 92 8.36 7.04 -48.40
CA GLU A 92 9.83 7.12 -48.55
C GLU A 92 10.30 6.79 -49.99
N VAL A 93 9.97 7.66 -50.94
CA VAL A 93 10.33 7.51 -52.36
C VAL A 93 11.58 8.34 -52.70
N PRO A 94 12.53 7.84 -53.52
CA PRO A 94 13.73 8.60 -53.91
C PRO A 94 13.38 9.95 -54.55
N PHE A 95 13.95 11.03 -54.02
CA PHE A 95 13.58 12.42 -54.34
C PHE A 95 13.63 12.80 -55.83
N ARG A 96 14.51 12.15 -56.60
CA ARG A 96 14.61 12.35 -58.06
C ARG A 96 13.31 12.03 -58.81
N LYS A 97 12.42 11.21 -58.23
CA LYS A 97 11.14 10.78 -58.84
C LYS A 97 9.92 11.57 -58.34
N LEU A 98 10.07 12.47 -57.35
CA LEU A 98 8.94 13.10 -56.64
C LEU A 98 8.60 14.52 -57.11
N GLY A 99 9.53 15.22 -57.77
CA GLY A 99 9.30 16.56 -58.32
C GLY A 99 8.64 17.51 -57.31
N LYS A 100 7.47 18.06 -57.68
CA LYS A 100 6.71 19.05 -56.90
C LYS A 100 6.05 18.51 -55.62
N TYR A 101 5.98 17.19 -55.42
CA TYR A 101 5.37 16.54 -54.25
C TYR A 101 6.38 16.25 -53.12
N ALA A 102 7.67 16.39 -53.41
CA ALA A 102 8.75 16.16 -52.45
C ALA A 102 8.61 16.93 -51.12
N PRO A 103 8.23 18.23 -51.08
CA PRO A 103 8.12 18.95 -49.80
C PRO A 103 6.93 18.47 -48.96
N GLN A 104 5.80 18.14 -49.57
CA GLN A 104 4.61 17.66 -48.86
C GLN A 104 4.82 16.24 -48.30
N MET A 105 5.44 15.35 -49.08
CA MET A 105 5.78 14.00 -48.61
C MET A 105 6.87 14.04 -47.53
N ARG A 106 7.83 14.95 -47.62
CA ARG A 106 8.83 15.19 -46.57
C ARG A 106 8.17 15.67 -45.27
N ALA A 107 7.21 16.59 -45.36
CA ALA A 107 6.46 17.05 -44.19
C ALA A 107 5.72 15.89 -43.51
N VAL A 108 5.06 15.01 -44.28
CA VAL A 108 4.39 13.83 -43.72
C VAL A 108 5.36 12.87 -43.04
N ILE A 109 6.47 12.52 -43.69
CA ILE A 109 7.49 11.63 -43.09
C ILE A 109 8.07 12.25 -41.81
N ASN A 110 8.39 13.54 -41.86
CA ASN A 110 8.98 14.24 -40.72
C ASN A 110 7.99 14.28 -39.56
N ASP A 111 6.72 14.60 -39.80
CA ASP A 111 5.68 14.60 -38.77
C ASP A 111 5.47 13.22 -38.17
N GLN A 112 5.38 12.16 -38.98
CA GLN A 112 5.20 10.80 -38.48
C GLN A 112 6.37 10.37 -37.57
N ARG A 113 7.61 10.64 -37.99
CA ARG A 113 8.81 10.32 -37.21
C ARG A 113 8.90 11.19 -35.95
N SER A 114 8.71 12.50 -36.10
CA SER A 114 8.81 13.49 -35.03
C SER A 114 7.74 13.27 -33.96
N MET A 115 6.48 13.06 -34.36
CA MET A 115 5.39 12.72 -33.44
C MET A 115 5.72 11.48 -32.63
N ASN A 116 6.13 10.38 -33.29
CA ASN A 116 6.47 9.14 -32.60
C ASN A 116 7.60 9.37 -31.58
N SER A 117 8.67 10.04 -31.98
CA SER A 117 9.81 10.32 -31.09
C SER A 117 9.44 11.22 -29.91
N TYR A 118 8.70 12.31 -30.14
CA TYR A 118 8.27 13.21 -29.08
C TYR A 118 7.29 12.55 -28.13
N PHE A 119 6.30 11.82 -28.66
CA PHE A 119 5.34 11.09 -27.85
C PHE A 119 6.05 10.06 -26.98
N LEU A 120 6.90 9.21 -27.55
CA LEU A 120 7.62 8.19 -26.79
C LEU A 120 8.52 8.80 -25.71
N SER A 121 9.22 9.91 -26.01
CA SER A 121 10.07 10.59 -25.04
C SER A 121 9.27 11.17 -23.87
N TRP A 122 8.17 11.89 -24.14
CA TRP A 122 7.33 12.47 -23.09
C TRP A 122 6.54 11.42 -22.31
N PHE A 123 5.91 10.48 -23.01
CA PHE A 123 5.10 9.43 -22.40
C PHE A 123 5.95 8.55 -21.48
N SER A 124 7.15 8.13 -21.91
CA SER A 124 8.04 7.31 -21.07
C SER A 124 8.51 8.07 -19.81
N ARG A 125 8.89 9.34 -19.94
CA ARG A 125 9.30 10.17 -18.79
C ARG A 125 8.15 10.38 -17.80
N LEU A 126 6.97 10.73 -18.30
CA LEU A 126 5.79 10.93 -17.45
C LEU A 126 5.36 9.62 -16.78
N ALA A 127 5.36 8.50 -17.52
CA ALA A 127 5.05 7.19 -16.95
C ALA A 127 6.04 6.79 -15.85
N TYR A 128 7.34 7.01 -16.07
CA TYR A 128 8.37 6.68 -15.09
C TYR A 128 8.29 7.58 -13.85
N VAL A 129 8.13 8.90 -14.04
CA VAL A 129 7.92 9.84 -12.92
C VAL A 129 6.66 9.49 -12.14
N PHE A 130 5.56 9.15 -12.83
CA PHE A 130 4.33 8.72 -12.18
C PHE A 130 4.53 7.46 -11.33
N VAL A 131 5.17 6.44 -11.90
CA VAL A 131 5.48 5.19 -11.17
C VAL A 131 6.44 5.46 -10.02
N LEU A 132 7.45 6.30 -10.18
CA LEU A 132 8.38 6.64 -9.11
C LEU A 132 7.70 7.42 -7.99
N LEU A 133 6.93 8.47 -8.30
CA LEU A 133 6.28 9.28 -7.27
C LEU A 133 5.27 8.45 -6.49
N ILE A 134 4.48 7.64 -7.20
CA ILE A 134 3.44 6.84 -6.54
C ILE A 134 4.04 5.65 -5.81
N GLY A 135 5.00 4.94 -6.43
CA GLY A 135 5.69 3.81 -5.81
C GLY A 135 6.58 4.21 -4.63
N SER A 136 7.21 5.40 -4.66
CA SER A 136 8.03 5.89 -3.53
C SER A 136 7.22 6.46 -2.37
N MET A 137 5.97 6.84 -2.57
CA MET A 137 5.07 7.32 -1.49
C MET A 137 4.55 6.19 -0.57
N MET A 138 5.03 4.96 -0.69
CA MET A 138 4.32 3.79 -0.15
C MET A 138 4.78 3.31 1.22
N GLY A 139 4.00 3.68 2.23
CA GLY A 139 3.49 2.73 3.21
C GLY A 139 1.96 2.76 3.13
N GLY A 140 1.37 1.86 2.33
CA GLY A 140 -0.10 1.71 2.17
C GLY A 140 -0.71 2.29 0.89
N GLY A 141 0.01 3.09 0.09
CA GLY A 141 -0.57 3.76 -1.10
C GLY A 141 -1.22 2.82 -2.13
N ILE A 142 -0.78 1.56 -2.21
CA ILE A 142 -1.33 0.53 -3.12
C ILE A 142 -2.84 0.37 -2.92
N TYR A 143 -3.29 0.45 -1.66
CA TYR A 143 -4.67 0.24 -1.27
C TYR A 143 -5.56 1.48 -1.46
N VAL A 144 -4.96 2.67 -1.55
CA VAL A 144 -5.67 3.93 -1.83
C VAL A 144 -5.93 4.11 -3.32
N ILE A 145 -5.01 3.60 -4.14
CA ILE A 145 -5.09 3.73 -5.59
C ILE A 145 -6.21 2.81 -6.12
N ARG A 146 -7.44 3.32 -6.07
CA ARG A 146 -8.60 2.79 -6.83
C ARG A 146 -8.28 2.96 -8.32
N THR A 147 -7.59 1.96 -8.85
CA THR A 147 -6.69 2.14 -9.98
C THR A 147 -7.46 2.60 -11.22
N PHE A 148 -7.07 3.75 -11.75
CA PHE A 148 -7.46 4.33 -13.04
C PHE A 148 -8.92 4.74 -13.26
N SER A 149 -9.88 4.46 -12.38
CA SER A 149 -11.30 4.82 -12.61
C SER A 149 -11.50 6.31 -12.90
N GLY A 150 -10.79 7.19 -12.17
CA GLY A 150 -10.82 8.64 -12.40
C GLY A 150 -10.00 9.13 -13.62
N TYR A 151 -9.10 8.30 -14.16
CA TYR A 151 -8.14 8.70 -15.20
C TYR A 151 -8.40 8.07 -16.58
N GLN A 152 -9.45 7.24 -16.72
CA GLN A 152 -9.77 6.55 -17.98
C GLN A 152 -9.92 7.53 -19.15
N TYR A 153 -10.58 8.66 -18.91
CA TYR A 153 -10.80 9.69 -19.94
C TYR A 153 -9.49 10.31 -20.45
N VAL A 154 -8.48 10.48 -19.58
CA VAL A 154 -7.17 11.02 -19.98
C VAL A 154 -6.46 10.04 -20.92
N LEU A 155 -6.52 8.74 -20.63
CA LEU A 155 -5.92 7.71 -21.47
C LEU A 155 -6.61 7.60 -22.84
N ILE A 156 -7.95 7.69 -22.85
CA ILE A 156 -8.73 7.74 -24.10
C ILE A 156 -8.37 9.00 -24.91
N LEU A 157 -8.27 10.15 -24.24
CA LEU A 157 -7.90 11.41 -24.89
C LEU A 157 -6.52 11.33 -25.54
N ILE A 158 -5.53 10.71 -24.89
CA ILE A 158 -4.20 10.49 -25.47
C ILE A 158 -4.30 9.71 -26.79
N ILE A 159 -5.09 8.64 -26.85
CA ILE A 159 -5.29 7.84 -28.08
C ILE A 159 -5.92 8.70 -29.18
N VAL A 160 -6.97 9.46 -28.85
CA VAL A 160 -7.68 10.32 -29.80
C VAL A 160 -6.74 11.40 -30.35
N VAL A 161 -5.97 12.05 -29.48
CA VAL A 161 -5.01 13.09 -29.87
C VAL A 161 -3.92 12.51 -30.77
N LEU A 162 -3.35 11.35 -30.42
CA LEU A 162 -2.33 10.68 -31.23
C LEU A 162 -2.85 10.33 -32.62
N PHE A 163 -4.05 9.76 -32.70
CA PHE A 163 -4.67 9.42 -33.97
C PHE A 163 -4.97 10.67 -34.81
N CYS A 164 -5.56 11.71 -34.23
CA CYS A 164 -5.85 12.95 -34.94
C CYS A 164 -4.57 13.64 -35.43
N HIS A 165 -3.50 13.63 -34.63
CA HIS A 165 -2.22 14.21 -34.99
C HIS A 165 -1.57 13.45 -36.14
N SER A 166 -1.61 12.11 -36.15
CA SER A 166 -1.03 11.30 -37.23
C SER A 166 -1.67 11.63 -38.59
N TRP A 167 -2.93 12.04 -38.62
CA TRP A 167 -3.65 12.41 -39.83
C TRP A 167 -3.50 13.88 -40.27
N MET A 168 -2.94 14.76 -39.46
CA MET A 168 -2.97 16.21 -39.69
C MET A 168 -2.39 16.63 -41.05
N ASN A 169 -1.16 16.19 -41.36
CA ASN A 169 -0.51 16.51 -42.64
C ASN A 169 -0.86 15.51 -43.76
N ILE A 170 -1.29 14.28 -43.43
CA ILE A 170 -1.79 13.30 -44.42
C ILE A 170 -3.06 13.81 -45.09
N ARG A 171 -3.94 14.50 -44.35
CA ARG A 171 -5.16 15.10 -44.90
C ARG A 171 -4.88 16.08 -46.04
N ARG A 172 -3.73 16.77 -46.01
CA ARG A 172 -3.31 17.70 -47.08
C ARG A 172 -2.93 16.97 -48.38
N LEU A 173 -2.56 15.68 -48.32
CA LEU A 173 -2.26 14.86 -49.51
C LEU A 173 -3.52 14.34 -50.20
N PHE A 174 -4.58 14.02 -49.44
CA PHE A 174 -5.78 13.36 -49.96
C PHE A 174 -6.99 14.29 -50.19
N ASN A 175 -6.86 15.59 -49.88
CA ASN A 175 -7.87 16.63 -50.11
C ASN A 175 -9.27 16.20 -49.62
N GLY A 176 -10.37 16.61 -50.27
CA GLY A 176 -11.76 16.40 -49.82
C GLY A 176 -12.21 14.95 -49.58
N LYS A 177 -11.40 13.94 -49.95
CA LYS A 177 -11.66 12.52 -49.64
C LYS A 177 -10.94 12.03 -48.37
N SER A 178 -10.13 12.87 -47.75
CA SER A 178 -9.27 12.52 -46.61
C SER A 178 -10.06 12.00 -45.39
N PHE A 179 -11.22 12.58 -45.09
CA PHE A 179 -12.07 12.12 -43.98
C PHE A 179 -12.58 10.68 -44.14
N ARG A 180 -12.85 10.24 -45.37
CA ARG A 180 -13.30 8.85 -45.64
C ARG A 180 -12.18 7.86 -45.33
N TRP A 181 -10.95 8.17 -45.75
CA TRP A 181 -9.77 7.34 -45.47
C TRP A 181 -9.36 7.37 -44.00
N MET A 182 -9.50 8.54 -43.36
CA MET A 182 -9.28 8.68 -41.92
C MET A 182 -10.26 7.80 -41.14
N LEU A 183 -11.56 7.85 -41.44
CA LEU A 183 -12.57 7.02 -40.78
C LEU A 183 -12.32 5.52 -41.03
N LEU A 184 -12.00 5.13 -42.27
CA LEU A 184 -11.67 3.73 -42.58
C LEU A 184 -10.46 3.24 -41.76
N SER A 185 -9.43 4.07 -41.65
CA SER A 185 -8.26 3.73 -40.85
C SER A 185 -8.57 3.64 -39.36
N PHE A 186 -9.43 4.53 -38.84
CA PHE A 186 -9.86 4.51 -37.45
C PHE A 186 -10.54 3.17 -37.14
N VAL A 187 -11.53 2.78 -37.96
CA VAL A 187 -12.26 1.51 -37.79
C VAL A 187 -11.29 0.32 -37.87
N LEU A 188 -10.37 0.31 -38.84
CA LEU A 188 -9.41 -0.77 -39.02
C LEU A 188 -8.44 -0.88 -37.85
N LEU A 189 -7.91 0.24 -37.35
CA LEU A 189 -7.00 0.25 -36.19
C LEU A 189 -7.73 -0.12 -34.91
N SER A 190 -8.97 0.33 -34.72
CA SER A 190 -9.79 -0.08 -33.57
C SER A 190 -10.02 -1.60 -33.58
N ALA A 191 -10.36 -2.18 -34.72
CA ALA A 191 -10.52 -3.63 -34.85
C ALA A 191 -9.22 -4.40 -34.57
N LEU A 192 -8.09 -3.95 -35.14
CA LEU A 192 -6.77 -4.54 -34.88
C LEU A 192 -6.37 -4.41 -33.40
N SER A 193 -6.64 -3.26 -32.78
CA SER A 193 -6.31 -3.01 -31.37
C SER A 193 -7.15 -3.89 -30.44
N LEU A 194 -8.44 -4.10 -30.76
CA LEU A 194 -9.28 -5.05 -30.02
C LEU A 194 -8.77 -6.48 -30.15
N GLY A 195 -8.29 -6.88 -31.34
CA GLY A 195 -7.67 -8.19 -31.55
C GLY A 195 -6.40 -8.35 -30.71
N LEU A 196 -5.48 -7.38 -30.79
CA LEU A 196 -4.23 -7.39 -30.04
C LEU A 196 -4.46 -7.35 -28.52
N SER A 197 -5.43 -6.58 -28.03
CA SER A 197 -5.69 -6.44 -26.59
C SER A 197 -6.18 -7.72 -25.93
N ARG A 198 -6.72 -8.67 -26.72
CA ARG A 198 -7.15 -9.99 -26.23
C ARG A 198 -6.00 -10.99 -26.11
N ILE A 199 -4.82 -10.66 -26.66
CA ILE A 199 -3.64 -11.50 -26.54
C ILE A 199 -3.06 -11.29 -25.14
N ASN A 200 -3.20 -12.32 -24.30
CA ASN A 200 -2.55 -12.38 -22.99
C ASN A 200 -1.14 -12.93 -23.16
N LEU A 201 -0.14 -12.05 -23.01
CA LEU A 201 1.28 -12.41 -23.12
C LEU A 201 1.88 -12.87 -21.79
N ILE A 202 1.37 -12.35 -20.68
CA ILE A 202 1.85 -12.66 -19.34
C ILE A 202 0.66 -13.07 -18.47
N ASP A 203 0.81 -14.18 -17.75
CA ASP A 203 -0.13 -14.60 -16.73
C ASP A 203 0.10 -13.79 -15.44
N TYR A 204 -0.47 -12.59 -15.40
CA TYR A 204 -0.39 -11.71 -14.24
C TYR A 204 -1.09 -12.31 -13.00
N LYS A 205 -2.03 -13.24 -13.17
CA LYS A 205 -2.72 -13.89 -12.05
C LYS A 205 -1.79 -14.85 -11.34
N ASN A 206 -1.04 -15.65 -12.09
CA ASN A 206 -0.02 -16.52 -11.52
C ASN A 206 1.09 -15.73 -10.82
N ILE A 207 1.56 -14.62 -11.43
CA ILE A 207 2.53 -13.72 -10.78
C ILE A 207 1.97 -13.18 -9.45
N ASN A 208 0.71 -12.74 -9.43
CA ASN A 208 0.07 -12.28 -8.20
C ASN A 208 0.00 -13.39 -7.16
N GLN A 209 -0.37 -14.61 -7.55
CA GLN A 209 -0.43 -15.75 -6.64
C GLN A 209 0.94 -16.08 -6.03
N ILE A 210 2.01 -16.11 -6.83
CA ILE A 210 3.38 -16.40 -6.38
C ILE A 210 3.88 -15.35 -5.38
N ILE A 211 3.54 -14.07 -5.62
CA ILE A 211 3.93 -12.98 -4.71
C ILE A 211 3.10 -13.05 -3.43
N LEU A 212 1.77 -13.08 -3.56
CA LEU A 212 0.85 -13.05 -2.43
C LEU A 212 0.91 -14.31 -1.56
N SER A 213 1.31 -15.47 -2.11
CA SER A 213 1.50 -16.69 -1.31
C SER A 213 2.62 -16.57 -0.28
N LYS A 214 3.52 -15.60 -0.44
CA LYS A 214 4.57 -15.29 0.55
C LYS A 214 4.11 -14.31 1.63
N ASN A 215 2.99 -13.61 1.42
CA ASN A 215 2.46 -12.63 2.35
C ASN A 215 1.65 -13.33 3.46
N ILE A 216 2.02 -13.09 4.71
CA ILE A 216 1.39 -13.71 5.89
C ILE A 216 -0.11 -13.39 5.96
N ASN A 217 -0.51 -12.15 5.64
CA ASN A 217 -1.91 -11.74 5.65
C ASN A 217 -2.77 -12.50 4.63
N TYR A 218 -2.17 -12.97 3.53
CA TYR A 218 -2.87 -13.75 2.51
C TYR A 218 -2.83 -15.24 2.77
N SER A 219 -1.73 -15.77 3.30
CA SER A 219 -1.58 -17.20 3.56
C SER A 219 -2.24 -17.65 4.87
N TYR A 220 -2.32 -16.78 5.88
CA TYR A 220 -2.83 -17.10 7.21
C TYR A 220 -4.06 -16.28 7.58
N HIS A 221 -4.84 -16.76 8.56
CA HIS A 221 -6.01 -16.04 9.05
C HIS A 221 -5.54 -15.00 10.07
N LEU A 222 -5.27 -13.79 9.59
CA LEU A 222 -4.86 -12.66 10.41
C LEU A 222 -5.84 -11.49 10.24
N GLN A 223 -6.53 -11.19 11.33
CA GLN A 223 -7.48 -10.09 11.47
C GLN A 223 -7.04 -9.33 12.70
N LEU A 224 -6.58 -8.11 12.51
CA LEU A 224 -6.11 -7.26 13.59
C LEU A 224 -7.29 -6.77 14.44
N PRO A 225 -7.10 -6.58 15.75
CA PRO A 225 -8.13 -6.00 16.60
C PRO A 225 -8.29 -4.50 16.32
N GLU A 226 -9.48 -3.99 16.63
CA GLU A 226 -9.76 -2.56 16.58
C GLU A 226 -9.32 -1.90 17.89
N ALA A 227 -8.71 -0.72 17.80
CA ALA A 227 -8.25 0.05 18.95
C ALA A 227 -8.84 1.46 18.91
N ALA A 228 -9.29 1.97 20.04
CA ALA A 228 -9.94 3.27 20.13
C ALA A 228 -8.98 4.45 19.83
N CYS A 229 -7.68 4.22 20.02
CA CYS A 229 -6.61 5.10 19.60
C CYS A 229 -5.50 4.29 18.92
N SER A 230 -4.89 4.87 17.88
CA SER A 230 -3.79 4.27 17.14
C SER A 230 -2.90 5.38 16.58
N GLU A 231 -1.61 5.13 16.51
CA GLU A 231 -0.62 6.01 15.92
C GLU A 231 0.02 5.35 14.71
N ARG A 232 0.51 6.14 13.75
CA ARG A 232 1.25 5.59 12.61
C ARG A 232 2.65 5.20 13.07
N MET A 233 3.06 3.96 12.80
CA MET A 233 4.42 3.49 13.10
C MET A 233 5.46 4.42 12.46
N ASN A 234 6.36 4.95 13.28
CA ASN A 234 7.48 5.77 12.82
C ASN A 234 8.50 4.92 12.03
N SER A 235 9.45 5.57 11.35
CA SER A 235 10.44 4.87 10.52
C SER A 235 11.37 3.94 11.31
N GLU A 236 11.57 4.20 12.59
CA GLU A 236 12.37 3.37 13.51
C GLU A 236 11.62 2.07 13.82
N SER A 237 10.34 2.16 14.18
CA SER A 237 9.47 1.00 14.45
C SER A 237 9.35 0.04 13.26
N ARG A 238 9.50 0.54 12.02
CA ARG A 238 9.55 -0.31 10.81
C ARG A 238 10.83 -1.12 10.65
N ARG A 239 11.89 -0.75 11.37
CA ARG A 239 13.18 -1.45 11.36
C ARG A 239 13.32 -2.46 12.50
N CYS A 240 12.36 -2.49 13.42
CA CYS A 240 12.39 -3.34 14.60
C CYS A 240 11.90 -4.77 14.31
N ALA A 241 12.17 -5.67 15.25
CA ALA A 241 11.67 -7.03 15.22
C ALA A 241 10.13 -7.03 15.21
N THR A 242 9.56 -7.66 14.19
CA THR A 242 8.11 -7.79 14.00
C THR A 242 7.69 -9.23 14.20
N LEU A 243 6.79 -9.46 15.14
CA LEU A 243 6.18 -10.75 15.42
C LEU A 243 4.81 -10.82 14.77
N TRP A 244 4.59 -11.82 13.92
CA TRP A 244 3.28 -12.13 13.34
C TRP A 244 2.77 -13.41 13.98
N ILE A 245 1.57 -13.33 14.55
CA ILE A 245 0.93 -14.43 15.25
C ILE A 245 -0.44 -14.62 14.61
N ALA A 246 -0.58 -15.71 13.86
CA ALA A 246 -1.77 -15.96 13.07
C ALA A 246 -2.29 -17.39 13.30
N GLU A 247 -3.58 -17.57 13.00
CA GLU A 247 -4.20 -18.90 12.97
C GLU A 247 -3.97 -19.53 11.59
N ASP A 248 -3.70 -20.83 11.56
CA ASP A 248 -3.64 -21.59 10.31
C ASP A 248 -5.04 -21.63 9.68
N LYS A 249 -5.17 -21.19 8.43
CA LYS A 249 -6.43 -21.24 7.68
C LYS A 249 -6.99 -22.66 7.56
N ASN A 250 -6.12 -23.67 7.59
CA ASN A 250 -6.51 -25.07 7.43
C ASN A 250 -6.93 -25.74 8.75
N ASN A 251 -6.54 -25.18 9.91
CA ASN A 251 -6.90 -25.69 11.25
C ASN A 251 -7.28 -24.54 12.21
N PRO A 252 -8.43 -23.88 12.00
CA PRO A 252 -8.78 -22.66 12.72
C PRO A 252 -9.27 -22.85 14.17
N VAL A 253 -9.50 -24.08 14.64
CA VAL A 253 -10.27 -24.30 15.91
C VAL A 253 -9.44 -24.89 17.06
N ASP A 254 -8.36 -25.65 16.80
CA ASP A 254 -7.59 -26.35 17.86
C ASP A 254 -6.06 -26.38 17.64
N GLY A 255 -5.55 -25.68 16.62
CA GLY A 255 -4.11 -25.60 16.37
C GLY A 255 -3.42 -24.56 17.26
N GLU A 256 -2.21 -24.86 17.76
CA GLU A 256 -1.36 -23.83 18.35
C GLU A 256 -1.13 -22.70 17.32
N PRO A 257 -1.19 -21.43 17.73
CA PRO A 257 -1.00 -20.31 16.81
C PRO A 257 0.39 -20.35 16.19
N VAL A 258 0.49 -19.97 14.92
CA VAL A 258 1.75 -19.98 14.18
C VAL A 258 2.42 -18.62 14.35
N VAL A 259 3.70 -18.65 14.75
CA VAL A 259 4.52 -17.44 14.93
C VAL A 259 5.51 -17.32 13.77
N PHE A 260 5.51 -16.15 13.14
CA PHE A 260 6.53 -15.72 12.20
C PHE A 260 7.27 -14.54 12.77
N ILE A 261 8.58 -14.50 12.55
CA ILE A 261 9.41 -13.37 12.93
C ILE A 261 9.98 -12.75 11.67
N LYS A 262 9.83 -11.42 11.55
CA LYS A 262 10.46 -10.63 10.50
C LYS A 262 11.43 -9.65 11.14
N HIS A 263 12.66 -9.67 10.65
CA HIS A 263 13.73 -8.75 11.04
C HIS A 263 14.14 -7.88 9.85
N ALA A 264 14.26 -6.57 10.07
CA ALA A 264 14.81 -5.64 9.08
C ALA A 264 16.32 -5.45 9.34
N GLY A 265 17.13 -6.42 8.90
CA GLY A 265 18.59 -6.36 9.00
C GLY A 265 19.20 -5.69 7.77
N LYS A 266 20.30 -4.94 7.94
CA LYS A 266 20.98 -4.18 6.87
C LYS A 266 21.50 -5.04 5.70
N LEU A 267 21.65 -6.34 5.89
CA LEU A 267 21.97 -7.32 4.86
C LEU A 267 21.36 -8.63 5.35
N GLU A 268 20.29 -9.08 4.71
CA GLU A 268 19.92 -10.49 4.47
C GLU A 268 18.41 -10.59 4.22
N THR A 269 18.08 -11.45 3.27
CA THR A 269 16.76 -11.67 2.69
C THR A 269 15.67 -11.85 3.75
N CYS A 270 14.64 -11.01 3.69
CA CYS A 270 13.40 -11.18 4.46
C CYS A 270 12.71 -12.49 4.07
N GLN A 271 13.02 -13.56 4.77
CA GLN A 271 12.20 -14.77 4.76
C GLN A 271 11.39 -14.79 6.05
N ASN A 272 10.07 -14.99 5.90
CA ASN A 272 9.20 -15.25 7.03
C ASN A 272 9.54 -16.64 7.54
N GLU A 273 10.36 -16.72 8.59
CA GLU A 273 10.65 -18.00 9.22
C GLU A 273 9.54 -18.32 10.21
N GLN A 274 8.90 -19.47 10.03
CA GLN A 274 8.03 -20.05 11.03
C GLN A 274 8.91 -20.54 12.17
N ILE A 275 8.68 -20.03 13.37
CA ILE A 275 9.49 -20.37 14.55
C ILE A 275 8.56 -20.98 15.59
N SER A 276 9.01 -22.05 16.24
CA SER A 276 8.30 -22.62 17.39
C SER A 276 8.41 -21.66 18.58
N PHE A 277 7.42 -21.66 19.48
CA PHE A 277 7.45 -20.77 20.63
C PHE A 277 8.72 -20.94 21.48
N ASP A 278 9.20 -22.18 21.65
CA ASP A 278 10.37 -22.47 22.47
C ASP A 278 11.67 -21.85 21.92
N SER A 279 11.75 -21.67 20.60
CA SER A 279 12.91 -21.08 19.93
C SER A 279 12.89 -19.53 19.92
N LEU A 280 11.84 -18.87 20.41
CA LEU A 280 11.79 -17.39 20.51
C LEU A 280 12.93 -16.83 21.38
N LYS A 281 13.22 -17.50 22.50
CA LYS A 281 14.28 -17.07 23.42
C LYS A 281 15.66 -17.16 22.77
N GLU A 282 15.92 -18.25 22.06
CA GLU A 282 17.18 -18.46 21.33
C GLU A 282 17.34 -17.45 20.19
N TYR A 283 16.27 -17.20 19.44
CA TYR A 283 16.25 -16.20 18.37
C TYR A 283 16.63 -14.81 18.88
N PHE A 284 15.99 -14.36 19.96
CA PHE A 284 16.30 -13.06 20.55
C PHE A 284 17.63 -13.04 21.33
N ALA A 285 18.10 -14.18 21.84
CA ALA A 285 19.45 -14.27 22.40
C ALA A 285 20.52 -14.06 21.32
N CYS A 286 20.32 -14.63 20.12
CA CYS A 286 21.15 -14.34 18.95
C CYS A 286 21.02 -12.89 18.48
N TRP A 287 19.82 -12.29 18.58
CA TRP A 287 19.60 -10.87 18.28
C TRP A 287 20.46 -9.95 19.16
N ASN A 288 20.52 -10.23 20.47
CA ASN A 288 21.35 -9.47 21.43
C ASN A 288 22.86 -9.58 21.15
N GLN A 289 23.33 -10.63 20.45
CA GLN A 289 24.76 -10.82 20.17
C GLN A 289 25.25 -10.05 18.93
N HIS A 290 24.37 -9.74 17.97
CA HIS A 290 24.77 -9.23 16.67
C HIS A 290 24.60 -7.72 16.46
N ILE A 291 24.07 -6.97 17.45
CA ILE A 291 23.73 -5.55 17.26
C ILE A 291 24.23 -4.71 18.43
N LEU A 292 25.02 -3.67 18.10
CA LEU A 292 25.49 -2.60 18.99
C LEU A 292 24.36 -2.02 19.86
N GLU A 293 24.74 -1.55 21.05
CA GLU A 293 23.99 -1.00 22.20
C GLU A 293 22.78 -0.06 21.94
N ASP A 294 22.50 0.34 20.70
CA ASP A 294 21.46 1.32 20.34
C ASP A 294 20.03 0.74 20.21
N ILE A 295 19.85 -0.58 20.02
CA ILE A 295 18.51 -1.19 19.71
C ILE A 295 17.74 -1.69 20.96
N LEU A 296 18.33 -1.71 22.15
CA LEU A 296 17.62 -2.09 23.40
C LEU A 296 16.43 -1.15 23.74
N TYR A 297 16.33 0.00 23.07
CA TYR A 297 15.24 0.97 23.21
C TYR A 297 14.17 0.89 22.12
N ASP A 298 14.37 0.04 21.12
CA ASP A 298 13.49 -0.08 19.96
C ASP A 298 12.24 -0.93 20.29
N PRO A 299 11.04 -0.51 19.86
CA PRO A 299 9.82 -1.23 20.15
C PRO A 299 9.71 -2.53 19.35
N CYS A 300 9.30 -3.63 19.99
CA CYS A 300 8.88 -4.83 19.26
C CYS A 300 7.44 -4.68 18.77
N VAL A 301 7.18 -4.97 17.50
CA VAL A 301 5.83 -4.86 16.92
C VAL A 301 5.14 -6.23 16.89
N ILE A 302 3.94 -6.33 17.45
CA ILE A 302 3.14 -7.56 17.47
C ILE A 302 1.91 -7.41 16.56
N TYR A 303 1.86 -8.22 15.51
CA TYR A 303 0.70 -8.45 14.68
C TYR A 303 0.04 -9.74 15.13
N ALA A 304 -1.06 -9.66 15.87
CA ALA A 304 -1.74 -10.84 16.39
C ALA A 304 -3.20 -10.89 15.94
N HIS A 305 -3.66 -12.09 15.59
CA HIS A 305 -5.06 -12.34 15.28
C HIS A 305 -5.95 -12.03 16.50
N ARG A 306 -7.06 -11.34 16.26
CA ARG A 306 -7.98 -10.80 17.26
C ARG A 306 -8.50 -11.84 18.28
N ASN A 307 -8.63 -13.11 17.87
CA ASN A 307 -9.19 -14.18 18.71
C ASN A 307 -8.13 -14.94 19.54
N ILE A 308 -6.83 -14.66 19.33
CA ILE A 308 -5.76 -15.33 20.07
C ILE A 308 -5.96 -15.10 21.56
N LYS A 309 -5.75 -16.14 22.36
CA LYS A 309 -5.90 -16.09 23.81
C LYS A 309 -4.75 -15.33 24.46
N MET A 310 -5.08 -14.50 25.45
CA MET A 310 -4.09 -13.70 26.16
C MET A 310 -3.05 -14.55 26.89
N GLY A 311 -3.37 -15.79 27.29
CA GLY A 311 -2.37 -16.70 27.87
C GLY A 311 -1.18 -16.95 26.94
N TYR A 312 -1.41 -17.00 25.63
CA TYR A 312 -0.33 -17.12 24.64
C TYR A 312 0.46 -15.81 24.49
N ILE A 313 -0.25 -14.68 24.38
CA ILE A 313 0.36 -13.34 24.25
C ILE A 313 1.18 -12.97 25.50
N ASN A 314 0.68 -13.31 26.69
CA ASN A 314 1.36 -13.05 27.96
C ASN A 314 2.67 -13.84 28.08
N LYS A 315 2.71 -15.09 27.57
CA LYS A 315 3.97 -15.85 27.46
C LYS A 315 4.98 -15.14 26.57
N ILE A 316 4.55 -14.56 25.45
CA ILE A 316 5.43 -13.75 24.58
C ILE A 316 5.90 -12.49 25.31
N LYS A 317 4.99 -11.74 25.96
CA LYS A 317 5.34 -10.54 26.74
C LYS A 317 6.37 -10.85 27.82
N ARG A 318 6.21 -11.97 28.53
CA ARG A 318 7.17 -12.46 29.51
C ARG A 318 8.54 -12.75 28.89
N SER A 319 8.58 -13.52 27.80
CA SER A 319 9.83 -13.79 27.08
C SER A 319 10.52 -12.50 26.62
N LEU A 320 9.78 -11.53 26.08
CA LEU A 320 10.29 -10.22 25.68
C LEU A 320 10.83 -9.41 26.87
N ALA A 321 10.11 -9.40 27.98
CA ALA A 321 10.53 -8.73 29.21
C ALA A 321 11.81 -9.35 29.80
N GLU A 322 11.95 -10.69 29.77
CA GLU A 322 13.16 -11.42 30.19
C GLU A 322 14.39 -11.03 29.35
N LEU A 323 14.17 -10.58 28.11
CA LEU A 323 15.19 -10.09 27.20
C LEU A 323 15.45 -8.58 27.31
N GLY A 324 14.74 -7.89 28.20
CA GLY A 324 14.83 -6.43 28.40
C GLY A 324 13.97 -5.60 27.44
N VAL A 325 13.19 -6.24 26.56
CA VAL A 325 12.32 -5.57 25.58
C VAL A 325 11.01 -5.18 26.24
N ASN A 326 10.95 -3.95 26.73
CA ASN A 326 9.79 -3.46 27.48
C ASN A 326 8.81 -2.64 26.62
N ARG A 327 9.24 -2.13 25.47
CA ARG A 327 8.38 -1.36 24.56
C ARG A 327 7.75 -2.28 23.53
N ILE A 328 6.43 -2.40 23.56
CA ILE A 328 5.67 -3.24 22.63
C ILE A 328 4.69 -2.35 21.87
N GLN A 329 4.67 -2.49 20.55
CA GLN A 329 3.69 -1.86 19.69
C GLN A 329 2.73 -2.93 19.17
N TYR A 330 1.45 -2.76 19.44
CA TYR A 330 0.43 -3.68 18.96
C TYR A 330 -0.12 -3.19 17.62
N ALA A 331 -0.04 -3.98 16.56
CA ALA A 331 -0.67 -3.62 15.29
C ALA A 331 -2.19 -3.69 15.44
N VAL A 332 -2.87 -2.61 15.08
CA VAL A 332 -4.30 -2.41 15.34
C VAL A 332 -4.98 -1.71 14.17
N LEU A 333 -6.29 -1.84 14.07
CA LEU A 333 -7.10 -1.12 13.10
C LEU A 333 -7.78 0.07 13.79
N PRO A 334 -7.82 1.25 13.15
CA PRO A 334 -8.64 2.35 13.64
C PRO A 334 -10.12 2.00 13.50
N PRO A 335 -11.01 2.50 14.39
CA PRO A 335 -12.43 2.14 14.38
C PRO A 335 -13.14 2.73 13.16
N MET A 336 -12.75 3.95 12.75
CA MET A 336 -13.24 4.59 11.53
C MET A 336 -12.20 4.45 10.42
N ARG A 337 -12.58 3.75 9.34
CA ARG A 337 -11.71 3.44 8.20
C ARG A 337 -12.35 3.92 6.90
N GLU A 338 -11.56 4.60 6.07
CA GLU A 338 -11.94 5.01 4.71
C GLU A 338 -11.49 3.96 3.67
N TYR A 339 -10.40 3.28 3.97
CA TYR A 339 -9.73 2.32 3.08
C TYR A 339 -9.82 0.89 3.61
N ASP A 340 -9.34 -0.04 2.78
CA ASP A 340 -9.18 -1.45 3.13
C ASP A 340 -8.25 -1.63 4.35
N ASP A 341 -8.50 -2.62 5.20
CA ASP A 341 -7.77 -2.89 6.44
C ASP A 341 -6.24 -2.97 6.23
N ARG A 342 -5.81 -3.49 5.09
CA ARG A 342 -4.40 -3.61 4.75
C ARG A 342 -3.71 -2.27 4.52
N TYR A 343 -4.46 -1.19 4.23
CA TYR A 343 -3.95 0.17 4.25
C TYR A 343 -3.38 0.53 5.62
N TYR A 344 -4.05 0.07 6.68
CA TYR A 344 -3.75 0.40 8.06
C TYR A 344 -2.72 -0.54 8.71
N THR A 345 -2.04 -1.39 7.93
CA THR A 345 -1.00 -2.33 8.41
C THR A 345 0.04 -1.65 9.31
N TYR A 346 0.41 -0.39 9.02
CA TYR A 346 1.38 0.37 9.81
C TYR A 346 0.74 1.24 10.91
N SER A 347 -0.45 0.90 11.38
CA SER A 347 -1.11 1.55 12.52
C SER A 347 -0.85 0.71 13.76
N ALA A 348 -0.33 1.34 14.81
CA ALA A 348 0.06 0.69 16.03
C ALA A 348 -0.52 1.37 17.26
N PHE A 349 -0.72 0.59 18.31
CA PHE A 349 -0.98 1.07 19.66
C PHE A 349 0.26 0.78 20.53
N PRO A 350 1.07 1.80 20.85
CA PRO A 350 2.26 1.61 21.67
C PRO A 350 1.90 1.44 23.14
N LEU A 351 2.53 0.47 23.79
CA LEU A 351 2.43 0.24 25.23
C LEU A 351 3.80 -0.14 25.81
N VAL A 352 4.05 0.26 27.06
CA VAL A 352 5.23 -0.18 27.80
C VAL A 352 4.81 -1.31 28.73
N THR A 353 5.33 -2.50 28.48
CA THR A 353 5.21 -3.64 29.38
C THR A 353 6.11 -3.42 30.59
N GLY A 354 5.59 -3.70 31.79
CA GLY A 354 6.37 -3.55 33.01
C GLY A 354 7.45 -4.63 33.14
N ARG A 355 8.58 -4.26 33.77
CA ARG A 355 9.69 -5.20 34.06
C ARG A 355 9.27 -6.35 34.98
N TYR A 356 8.24 -6.13 35.79
CA TYR A 356 7.65 -7.11 36.70
C TYR A 356 7.06 -8.35 35.99
N PHE A 357 6.94 -8.36 34.67
CA PHE A 357 6.60 -9.57 33.91
C PHE A 357 7.70 -10.64 33.95
N ALA A 358 8.95 -10.24 34.18
CA ALA A 358 10.13 -11.12 34.14
C ALA A 358 10.93 -11.12 35.45
N ASP A 359 10.86 -10.03 36.22
CA ASP A 359 11.66 -9.81 37.41
C ASP A 359 10.78 -9.86 38.68
N ALA A 360 11.06 -10.82 39.56
CA ALA A 360 10.33 -11.03 40.80
C ALA A 360 10.55 -9.89 41.81
N ASP A 361 11.73 -9.28 41.81
CA ASP A 361 12.04 -8.16 42.70
C ASP A 361 11.25 -6.93 42.24
N ALA A 362 11.21 -6.67 40.93
CA ALA A 362 10.37 -5.61 40.35
C ALA A 362 8.87 -5.83 40.61
N TRP A 363 8.41 -7.08 40.73
CA TRP A 363 7.03 -7.39 41.12
C TRP A 363 6.78 -7.07 42.60
N GLN A 364 7.72 -7.37 43.51
CA GLN A 364 7.61 -7.00 44.92
C GLN A 364 7.59 -5.48 45.10
N GLU A 365 8.49 -4.75 44.44
CA GLU A 365 8.52 -3.29 44.46
C GLU A 365 7.18 -2.69 44.01
N LEU A 366 6.61 -3.22 42.92
CA LEU A 366 5.30 -2.79 42.42
C LEU A 366 4.17 -3.08 43.42
N GLN A 367 4.20 -4.23 44.09
CA GLN A 367 3.21 -4.57 45.12
C GLN A 367 3.29 -3.62 46.31
N GLU A 368 4.48 -3.26 46.76
CA GLU A 368 4.68 -2.28 47.83
C GLU A 368 4.13 -0.89 47.43
N GLU A 369 4.42 -0.44 46.21
CA GLU A 369 3.89 0.81 45.66
C GLU A 369 2.35 0.79 45.63
N LEU A 370 1.76 -0.29 45.09
CA LEU A 370 0.31 -0.48 45.02
C LEU A 370 -0.36 -0.54 46.39
N ASN A 371 0.28 -1.16 47.38
CA ASN A 371 -0.26 -1.23 48.75
C ASN A 371 -0.20 0.11 49.47
N SER A 372 0.72 1.00 49.06
CA SER A 372 0.84 2.36 49.60
C SER A 372 -0.11 3.36 48.92
N ALA A 373 -0.62 3.04 47.73
CA ALA A 373 -1.52 3.89 46.97
C ALA A 373 -2.92 3.95 47.62
N LYS A 374 -3.49 5.15 47.71
CA LYS A 374 -4.80 5.38 48.36
C LYS A 374 -5.99 4.99 47.49
N ASP A 375 -5.90 5.21 46.18
CA ASP A 375 -7.01 5.06 45.24
C ASP A 375 -6.65 4.00 44.18
N VAL A 376 -6.95 2.74 44.50
CA VAL A 376 -6.71 1.59 43.63
C VAL A 376 -8.05 0.99 43.22
N SER A 377 -8.32 0.98 41.92
CA SER A 377 -9.49 0.30 41.34
C SER A 377 -9.07 -1.00 40.64
N GLU A 378 -9.89 -2.03 40.79
CA GLU A 378 -9.68 -3.35 40.20
C GLU A 378 -10.55 -3.51 38.95
N LEU A 379 -9.92 -3.86 37.82
CA LEU A 379 -10.56 -4.04 36.53
C LEU A 379 -10.44 -5.50 36.09
N HIS A 380 -11.56 -6.13 35.78
CA HIS A 380 -11.64 -7.51 35.30
C HIS A 380 -12.49 -7.60 34.04
N ILE A 381 -12.15 -8.55 33.16
CA ILE A 381 -12.98 -8.93 32.02
C ILE A 381 -13.42 -10.39 32.23
N SER A 382 -14.73 -10.65 32.13
CA SER A 382 -15.24 -12.02 32.14
C SER A 382 -14.89 -12.78 30.86
N GLU A 383 -15.01 -14.11 30.88
CA GLU A 383 -14.85 -14.92 29.67
C GLU A 383 -15.87 -14.57 28.57
N THR A 384 -17.02 -13.99 28.95
CA THR A 384 -18.06 -13.50 28.04
C THR A 384 -17.78 -12.09 27.49
N GLY A 385 -16.69 -11.44 27.91
CA GLY A 385 -16.31 -10.10 27.47
C GLY A 385 -16.98 -8.95 28.24
N GLU A 386 -17.62 -9.24 29.36
CA GLU A 386 -18.22 -8.22 30.23
C GLU A 386 -17.15 -7.55 31.08
N ILE A 387 -17.27 -6.24 31.25
CA ILE A 387 -16.28 -5.40 31.92
C ILE A 387 -16.76 -5.12 33.35
N PHE A 388 -15.90 -5.38 34.32
CA PHE A 388 -16.17 -5.12 35.73
C PHE A 388 -15.10 -4.21 36.31
N VAL A 389 -15.51 -3.10 36.93
CA VAL A 389 -14.63 -2.26 37.75
C VAL A 389 -15.13 -2.28 39.19
N ASP A 390 -14.28 -2.67 40.13
CA ASP A 390 -14.62 -2.79 41.56
C ASP A 390 -15.90 -3.62 41.79
N ASN A 391 -16.04 -4.71 41.03
CA ASN A 391 -17.21 -5.61 40.96
C ASN A 391 -18.50 -5.00 40.38
N ILE A 392 -18.46 -3.79 39.82
CA ILE A 392 -19.59 -3.15 39.14
C ILE A 392 -19.47 -3.42 37.64
N LYS A 393 -20.52 -4.00 37.05
CA LYS A 393 -20.60 -4.21 35.60
C LYS A 393 -20.75 -2.86 34.88
N ILE A 394 -19.93 -2.65 33.85
CA ILE A 394 -19.96 -1.46 33.01
C ILE A 394 -20.24 -1.86 31.56
N GLU A 395 -21.18 -1.17 30.92
CA GLU A 395 -21.47 -1.35 29.50
C GLU A 395 -20.34 -0.77 28.65
N SER A 396 -19.97 -1.47 27.56
CA SER A 396 -18.82 -1.09 26.72
C SER A 396 -18.90 0.32 26.16
N ASN A 397 -20.11 0.83 25.86
CA ASN A 397 -20.32 2.19 25.35
C ASN A 397 -20.07 3.28 26.41
N ASP A 398 -20.24 2.96 27.69
CA ASP A 398 -20.10 3.90 28.80
C ASP A 398 -18.70 3.85 29.43
N PHE A 399 -17.89 2.85 29.08
CA PHE A 399 -16.58 2.59 29.68
C PHE A 399 -15.62 3.78 29.60
N ILE A 400 -15.49 4.43 28.43
CA ILE A 400 -14.63 5.62 28.27
C ILE A 400 -15.06 6.74 29.23
N ASN A 401 -16.37 7.00 29.31
CA ASN A 401 -16.91 8.07 30.15
C ASN A 401 -16.68 7.77 31.63
N PHE A 402 -16.86 6.51 32.04
CA PHE A 402 -16.58 6.05 33.38
C PHE A 402 -15.10 6.27 33.76
N ILE A 403 -14.16 5.79 32.94
CA ILE A 403 -12.72 5.96 33.19
C ILE A 403 -12.36 7.45 33.27
N ARG A 404 -12.93 8.28 32.38
CA ARG A 404 -12.71 9.72 32.41
C ARG A 404 -13.18 10.35 33.73
N GLN A 405 -14.37 10.01 34.19
CA GLN A 405 -14.94 10.53 35.44
C GLN A 405 -14.12 10.09 36.65
N MET A 406 -13.66 8.83 36.67
CA MET A 406 -12.79 8.29 37.70
C MET A 406 -11.49 9.10 37.78
N ILE A 407 -10.76 9.25 36.68
CA ILE A 407 -9.48 10.00 36.64
C ILE A 407 -9.66 11.48 37.05
N GLN A 408 -10.78 12.09 36.68
CA GLN A 408 -11.08 13.48 37.06
C GLN A 408 -11.38 13.63 38.55
N THR A 409 -11.96 12.60 39.17
CA THR A 409 -12.31 12.59 40.60
C THR A 409 -11.09 12.27 41.47
N THR A 410 -10.24 11.34 41.02
CA THR A 410 -9.03 10.89 41.70
C THR A 410 -7.80 11.06 40.79
N PRO A 411 -7.10 12.21 40.85
CA PRO A 411 -5.92 12.46 40.01
C PRO A 411 -4.76 11.49 40.24
N ASP A 412 -4.69 10.87 41.42
CA ASP A 412 -3.66 9.92 41.84
C ASP A 412 -4.13 8.46 41.69
N TYR A 413 -4.94 8.17 40.68
CA TYR A 413 -5.54 6.86 40.45
C TYR A 413 -4.50 5.77 40.10
N HIS A 414 -4.81 4.53 40.47
CA HIS A 414 -4.13 3.32 40.01
C HIS A 414 -5.16 2.27 39.58
N ILE A 415 -5.00 1.70 38.38
CA ILE A 415 -5.89 0.64 37.88
C ILE A 415 -5.12 -0.68 37.86
N LYS A 416 -5.57 -1.66 38.66
CA LYS A 416 -5.12 -3.05 38.58
C LYS A 416 -5.97 -3.76 37.55
N TYR A 417 -5.40 -4.03 36.37
CA TYR A 417 -6.09 -4.74 35.31
C TYR A 417 -5.72 -6.22 35.32
N TYR A 418 -6.65 -7.05 35.76
CA TYR A 418 -6.49 -8.51 35.78
C TYR A 418 -6.82 -9.10 34.41
N ILE A 419 -5.81 -9.68 33.78
CA ILE A 419 -5.90 -10.25 32.43
C ILE A 419 -6.08 -11.76 32.55
N SER A 420 -7.28 -12.24 32.25
CA SER A 420 -7.55 -13.67 32.13
C SER A 420 -6.83 -14.26 30.92
N ASP A 421 -6.15 -15.39 31.11
CA ASP A 421 -5.49 -16.10 30.00
C ASP A 421 -6.48 -16.58 28.93
N ASN A 422 -7.74 -16.81 29.31
CA ASN A 422 -8.83 -17.22 28.40
C ASN A 422 -9.45 -16.05 27.63
N SER A 423 -9.14 -14.80 28.00
CA SER A 423 -9.63 -13.62 27.29
C SER A 423 -9.01 -13.51 25.89
N SER A 424 -9.78 -12.96 24.94
CA SER A 424 -9.27 -12.72 23.58
C SER A 424 -8.37 -11.50 23.53
N TYR A 425 -7.38 -11.52 22.63
CA TYR A 425 -6.50 -10.40 22.36
C TYR A 425 -7.25 -9.12 21.98
N ALA A 426 -8.37 -9.22 21.24
CA ALA A 426 -9.22 -8.06 20.95
C ALA A 426 -9.84 -7.42 22.19
N ALA A 427 -10.33 -8.22 23.14
CA ALA A 427 -10.89 -7.70 24.38
C ALA A 427 -9.82 -6.95 25.22
N TYR A 428 -8.60 -7.49 25.25
CA TYR A 428 -7.46 -6.81 25.87
C TYR A 428 -7.17 -5.47 25.20
N ILE A 429 -6.97 -5.45 23.87
CA ILE A 429 -6.69 -4.23 23.10
C ILE A 429 -7.81 -3.20 23.25
N PHE A 430 -9.07 -3.64 23.25
CA PHE A 430 -10.21 -2.78 23.51
C PHE A 430 -10.05 -2.05 24.85
N ILE A 431 -9.80 -2.75 25.95
CA ILE A 431 -9.65 -2.11 27.27
C ILE A 431 -8.50 -1.12 27.31
N VAL A 432 -7.28 -1.54 26.97
CA VAL A 432 -6.10 -0.68 27.12
C VAL A 432 -6.16 0.54 26.19
N SER A 433 -6.70 0.38 24.98
CA SER A 433 -6.85 1.50 24.05
C SER A 433 -7.96 2.47 24.47
N ASN A 434 -9.07 2.00 25.05
CA ASN A 434 -10.12 2.87 25.56
C ASN A 434 -9.67 3.66 26.80
N ILE A 435 -8.90 3.06 27.70
CA ILE A 435 -8.30 3.77 28.84
C ILE A 435 -7.35 4.87 28.35
N MET A 436 -6.47 4.54 27.38
CA MET A 436 -5.57 5.53 26.80
C MET A 436 -6.34 6.65 26.10
N GLN A 437 -7.41 6.33 25.37
CA GLN A 437 -8.25 7.34 24.73
C GLN A 437 -8.92 8.26 25.76
N ALA A 438 -9.42 7.73 26.88
CA ALA A 438 -9.99 8.54 27.96
C ALA A 438 -8.95 9.52 28.54
N ILE A 439 -7.73 9.04 28.79
CA ILE A 439 -6.61 9.88 29.24
C ILE A 439 -6.30 10.95 28.19
N TYR A 440 -6.22 10.56 26.91
CA TYR A 440 -5.96 11.48 25.81
C TYR A 440 -7.01 12.59 25.72
N GLN A 441 -8.30 12.28 25.89
CA GLN A 441 -9.38 13.28 25.94
C GLN A 441 -9.22 14.26 27.11
N ILE A 442 -8.82 13.78 28.29
CA ILE A 442 -8.53 14.64 29.45
C ILE A 442 -7.35 15.57 29.16
N ARG A 443 -6.25 15.00 28.64
CA ARG A 443 -5.05 15.76 28.26
C ARG A 443 -5.36 16.83 27.23
N ASN A 444 -6.14 16.49 26.20
CA ASN A 444 -6.56 17.43 25.17
C ASN A 444 -7.47 18.54 25.72
N SER A 445 -8.40 18.20 26.62
CA SER A 445 -9.26 19.20 27.27
C SER A 445 -8.44 20.18 28.11
N TYR A 446 -7.45 19.67 28.85
CA TYR A 446 -6.53 20.49 29.64
C TYR A 446 -5.60 21.35 28.76
N SER A 447 -5.11 20.78 27.66
CA SER A 447 -4.30 21.46 26.65
C SER A 447 -5.03 22.66 26.05
N LEU A 448 -6.28 22.46 25.62
CA LEU A 448 -7.11 23.53 25.05
C LEU A 448 -7.39 24.63 26.07
N ALA A 449 -7.61 24.27 27.34
CA ALA A 449 -7.86 25.24 28.41
C ALA A 449 -6.61 26.06 28.79
N THR A 450 -5.41 25.46 28.71
CA THR A 450 -4.16 26.07 29.19
C THR A 450 -3.37 26.75 28.07
N TYR A 451 -3.22 26.08 26.93
CA TYR A 451 -2.35 26.47 25.82
C TYR A 451 -3.13 26.90 24.56
N GLN A 452 -4.46 26.75 24.55
CA GLN A 452 -5.32 27.02 23.39
C GLN A 452 -4.95 26.21 22.12
N GLN A 453 -4.26 25.09 22.31
CA GLN A 453 -3.81 24.18 21.25
C GLN A 453 -4.24 22.75 21.58
N LYS A 454 -4.35 21.91 20.54
CA LYS A 454 -4.59 20.48 20.75
C LYS A 454 -3.37 19.84 21.37
N TYR A 455 -3.58 18.79 22.16
CA TYR A 455 -2.49 18.10 22.84
C TYR A 455 -1.45 17.51 21.87
N GLU A 456 -1.87 16.99 20.73
CA GLU A 456 -1.02 16.52 19.62
C GLU A 456 -0.13 17.61 18.99
N GLU A 457 -0.48 18.89 19.15
CA GLU A 457 0.19 20.02 18.50
C GLU A 457 1.18 20.73 19.44
N LEU A 458 1.24 20.34 20.71
CA LEU A 458 2.11 20.94 21.72
C LEU A 458 3.59 20.61 21.50
N GLU A 459 4.46 21.50 21.98
CA GLU A 459 5.88 21.19 22.07
C GLU A 459 6.16 20.18 23.20
N TRP A 460 7.27 19.44 23.08
CA TRP A 460 7.63 18.34 23.98
C TRP A 460 7.62 18.72 25.47
N GLU A 461 8.11 19.90 25.83
CA GLU A 461 8.16 20.33 27.24
C GLU A 461 6.76 20.60 27.81
N GLU A 462 5.84 21.15 27.01
CA GLU A 462 4.45 21.36 27.40
C GLU A 462 3.71 20.03 27.50
N GLU A 463 3.93 19.14 26.53
CA GLU A 463 3.38 17.79 26.53
C GLU A 463 3.80 17.03 27.80
N LYS A 464 5.07 17.15 28.20
CA LYS A 464 5.63 16.50 29.40
C LYS A 464 4.97 16.99 30.69
N VAL A 465 4.62 18.26 30.78
CA VAL A 465 3.87 18.80 31.94
C VAL A 465 2.49 18.14 32.03
N ILE A 466 1.78 18.03 30.90
CA ILE A 466 0.46 17.41 30.85
C ILE A 466 0.54 15.90 31.14
N ARG A 467 1.53 15.19 30.58
CA ARG A 467 1.78 13.76 30.84
C ARG A 467 2.06 13.48 32.31
N ARG A 468 2.78 14.37 33.00
CA ARG A 468 3.03 14.26 34.45
C ARG A 468 1.77 14.48 35.28
N LYS A 469 0.88 15.37 34.83
CA LYS A 469 -0.38 15.67 35.52
C LYS A 469 -1.43 14.57 35.33
N TYR A 470 -1.50 13.98 34.14
CA TYR A 470 -2.42 12.89 33.81
C TYR A 470 -1.63 11.70 33.25
N PRO A 471 -0.87 10.98 34.09
CA PRO A 471 -0.03 9.85 33.68
C PRO A 471 -0.87 8.62 33.32
N TYR A 472 -0.35 7.72 32.49
CA TYR A 472 -0.96 6.40 32.29
C TYR A 472 -0.55 5.49 33.46
N ARG A 473 -1.51 5.11 34.32
CA ARG A 473 -1.29 4.30 35.54
C ARG A 473 -2.15 3.04 35.56
N VAL A 474 -1.96 2.21 34.54
CA VAL A 474 -2.58 0.88 34.46
C VAL A 474 -1.50 -0.16 34.67
N ILE A 475 -1.73 -1.06 35.60
CA ILE A 475 -0.83 -2.16 35.92
C ILE A 475 -1.52 -3.46 35.48
N GLU A 476 -0.82 -4.23 34.66
CA GLU A 476 -1.35 -5.43 34.03
C GLU A 476 -0.97 -6.66 34.84
N ILE A 477 -1.96 -7.42 35.29
CA ILE A 477 -1.78 -8.55 36.18
C ILE A 477 -2.28 -9.82 35.46
N PRO A 478 -1.40 -10.63 34.85
CA PRO A 478 -1.81 -11.87 34.19
C PRO A 478 -2.19 -12.92 35.24
N THR A 479 -3.39 -13.51 35.13
CA THR A 479 -3.93 -14.39 36.19
C THR A 479 -3.31 -15.79 36.23
N GLY A 480 -2.61 -16.23 35.19
CA GLY A 480 -2.05 -17.59 35.11
C GLY A 480 -0.52 -17.70 35.03
N ILE A 481 0.21 -16.58 35.11
CA ILE A 481 1.67 -16.55 34.81
C ILE A 481 2.50 -15.96 35.95
N LEU A 482 1.87 -15.40 36.98
CA LEU A 482 2.60 -14.88 38.14
C LEU A 482 3.34 -16.01 38.88
N PRO A 483 4.59 -15.76 39.33
CA PRO A 483 5.37 -16.73 40.11
C PRO A 483 4.73 -17.06 41.46
#